data_AF-A0A5E4E1W9-F1
#
_entry.id   AF-A0A5E4E1W9-F1
#
_cell.length_a   1.000
_cell.length_b   1.000
_cell.length_c   1.000
_cell.angle_alpha   90.00
_cell.angle_beta   90.00
_cell.angle_gamma   90.00
#
_symmetry.space_group_name_H-M   'P 1'
#
loop_
_entity.id
_entity.type
_entity.pdbx_description
1 polymer ?
#
loop_
_entity_poly.entity_id
_entity_poly.type
_entity_poly.pdbx_seq_one_letter_code
_entity_poly.pdbx_strand_id
1 'polypeptide(L)'
;MENMRVKHLVSFLLFLSLTRICTPSPNPEANQKHFVLVHGAGHGAWCWYKVSTLLTSIGHNVTALDLAASGVNPKQVQQLHSLPDYVEPLMRFMKSLPPKERVILVGHSMGGAAISIAMEKFPEKIYIAVFATAFMPGPALNYLNLSSQVMSSTHSQITTSHTLSKIC
;
A
#
# COMPACT_ATOMS: atom_id res chain seq x y z
N MET A 1 53.40 -2.58 17.08
CA MET A 1 52.32 -2.59 18.11
C MET A 1 50.97 -2.05 17.59
N GLU A 2 50.94 -1.26 16.52
CA GLU A 2 49.70 -0.76 15.87
C GLU A 2 48.79 -1.87 15.31
N ASN A 3 49.38 -2.92 14.71
CA ASN A 3 48.63 -3.97 14.02
C ASN A 3 47.74 -4.85 14.93
N MET A 4 47.99 -4.85 16.25
CA MET A 4 47.21 -5.62 17.21
C MET A 4 45.98 -4.86 17.68
N ARG A 5 46.07 -3.52 17.81
CA ARG A 5 44.95 -2.64 18.20
C ARG A 5 43.87 -2.60 17.11
N VAL A 6 44.25 -2.59 15.83
CA VAL A 6 43.31 -2.57 14.70
C VAL A 6 42.55 -3.89 14.59
N LYS A 7 43.19 -5.04 14.83
CA LYS A 7 42.53 -6.36 14.79
C LYS A 7 41.48 -6.51 15.90
N HIS A 8 41.78 -6.05 17.10
CA HIS A 8 40.80 -6.06 18.20
C HIS A 8 39.67 -5.06 17.97
N LEU A 9 39.94 -3.89 17.38
CA LEU A 9 38.91 -2.90 17.05
C LEU A 9 37.96 -3.41 15.94
N VAL A 10 38.50 -4.03 14.89
CA VAL A 10 37.70 -4.64 13.82
C VAL A 10 36.88 -5.83 14.34
N SER A 11 37.46 -6.67 15.21
CA SER A 11 36.75 -7.77 15.85
C SER A 11 35.65 -7.30 16.80
N PHE A 12 35.86 -6.18 17.51
CA PHE A 12 34.87 -5.56 18.41
C PHE A 12 33.72 -4.90 17.63
N LEU A 13 34.02 -4.25 16.50
CA LEU A 13 33.02 -3.69 15.60
C LEU A 13 32.20 -4.77 14.88
N LEU A 14 32.81 -5.91 14.52
CA LEU A 14 32.09 -7.09 14.01
C LEU A 14 31.20 -7.72 15.09
N PHE A 15 31.65 -7.77 16.35
CA PHE A 15 30.82 -8.22 17.47
C PHE A 15 29.62 -7.30 17.73
N LEU A 16 29.83 -5.97 17.67
CA LEU A 16 28.76 -4.97 17.75
C LEU A 16 27.75 -5.05 16.59
N SER A 17 28.19 -5.50 15.41
CA SER A 17 27.30 -5.74 14.25
C SER A 17 26.46 -7.02 14.39
N LEU A 18 26.96 -8.00 15.16
CA LEU A 18 26.26 -9.27 15.45
C LEU A 18 25.36 -9.19 16.68
N THR A 19 25.56 -8.19 17.56
CA THR A 19 24.70 -7.93 18.72
C THR A 19 23.68 -6.81 18.45
N ARG A 20 23.02 -6.80 17.29
CA ARG A 20 21.60 -6.39 17.27
C ARG A 20 20.81 -7.46 18.03
N ILE A 21 20.98 -7.42 19.34
CA ILE A 21 20.14 -8.12 20.31
C ILE A 21 18.75 -7.57 20.04
N CYS A 22 17.93 -8.42 19.43
CA CYS A 22 16.50 -8.28 19.41
C CYS A 22 16.07 -8.33 20.88
N THR A 23 16.00 -7.18 21.54
CA THR A 23 15.28 -7.08 22.80
C THR A 23 13.81 -7.23 22.44
N PRO A 24 13.10 -8.26 22.92
CA PRO A 24 11.66 -8.30 22.77
C PRO A 24 11.11 -7.08 23.51
N SER A 25 10.37 -6.22 22.79
CA SER A 25 9.62 -5.15 23.41
C SER A 25 8.74 -5.74 24.52
N PRO A 26 8.56 -5.08 25.69
CA PRO A 26 7.92 -5.68 26.87
C PRO A 26 6.42 -5.98 26.71
N ASN A 27 5.84 -5.77 25.52
CA ASN A 27 4.46 -6.14 25.24
C ASN A 27 4.23 -6.30 23.72
N PRO A 28 4.10 -7.53 23.18
CA PRO A 28 3.86 -7.74 21.74
C PRO A 28 2.58 -7.05 21.25
N GLU A 29 1.56 -6.95 22.11
CA GLU A 29 0.26 -6.36 21.77
C GLU A 29 0.28 -4.84 21.71
N ALA A 30 1.17 -4.16 22.46
CA ALA A 30 1.13 -2.69 22.57
C ALA A 30 1.51 -1.96 21.28
N ASN A 31 2.14 -2.65 20.32
CA ASN A 31 2.55 -2.07 19.05
C ASN A 31 1.98 -2.79 17.81
N GLN A 32 1.07 -3.74 18.02
CA GLN A 32 0.39 -4.41 16.92
C GLN A 32 -0.54 -3.43 16.20
N LYS A 33 -0.37 -3.30 14.88
CA LYS A 33 -1.22 -2.49 14.01
C LYS A 33 -1.93 -3.40 13.00
N HIS A 34 -3.05 -2.91 12.47
CA HIS A 34 -3.80 -3.58 11.41
C HIS A 34 -3.62 -2.82 10.10
N PHE A 35 -2.93 -3.43 9.14
CA PHE A 35 -2.73 -2.90 7.79
C PHE A 35 -3.81 -3.40 6.85
N VAL A 36 -4.41 -2.49 6.09
CA VAL A 36 -5.40 -2.81 5.06
C VAL A 36 -4.82 -2.41 3.73
N LEU A 37 -4.54 -3.39 2.88
CA LEU A 37 -3.81 -3.22 1.63
C LEU A 37 -4.76 -3.26 0.44
N VAL A 38 -4.79 -2.18 -0.34
CA VAL A 38 -5.70 -1.97 -1.46
C VAL A 38 -4.90 -1.86 -2.76
N HIS A 39 -5.15 -2.78 -3.69
CA HIS A 39 -4.43 -2.88 -4.96
C HIS A 39 -4.82 -1.78 -5.98
N GLY A 40 -4.03 -1.67 -7.05
CA GLY A 40 -4.28 -0.80 -8.20
C GLY A 40 -5.05 -1.49 -9.33
N ALA A 41 -5.20 -0.79 -10.47
CA ALA A 41 -5.88 -1.34 -11.65
C ALA A 41 -5.17 -2.62 -12.17
N GLY A 42 -5.96 -3.60 -12.62
CA GLY A 42 -5.46 -4.87 -13.19
C GLY A 42 -4.82 -5.83 -12.20
N HIS A 43 -4.91 -5.55 -10.89
CA HIS A 43 -4.33 -6.37 -9.82
C HIS A 43 -5.42 -6.91 -8.89
N GLY A 44 -5.00 -7.63 -7.84
CA GLY A 44 -5.83 -8.09 -6.73
C GLY A 44 -5.00 -8.14 -5.45
N ALA A 45 -5.56 -8.66 -4.36
CA ALA A 45 -4.90 -8.88 -3.08
C ALA A 45 -3.56 -9.62 -3.22
N TRP A 46 -3.45 -10.53 -4.19
CA TRP A 46 -2.26 -11.31 -4.50
C TRP A 46 -1.00 -10.48 -4.72
N CYS A 47 -1.11 -9.23 -5.20
CA CYS A 47 0.08 -8.39 -5.46
C CYS A 47 0.81 -8.01 -4.18
N TRP A 48 0.14 -8.10 -3.03
CA TRP A 48 0.69 -7.74 -1.73
C TRP A 48 1.39 -8.88 -1.00
N TYR A 49 1.45 -10.10 -1.56
CA TYR A 49 1.87 -11.29 -0.80
C TYR A 49 3.19 -11.13 -0.03
N LYS A 50 4.22 -10.50 -0.63
CA LYS A 50 5.52 -10.26 0.04
C LYS A 50 5.40 -9.29 1.20
N VAL A 51 4.67 -8.20 1.01
CA VAL A 51 4.45 -7.15 2.03
C VAL A 51 3.60 -7.70 3.16
N SER A 52 2.52 -8.41 2.85
CA SER A 52 1.68 -9.09 3.84
C SER A 52 2.50 -10.07 4.67
N THR A 53 3.30 -10.92 4.03
CA THR A 53 4.17 -11.88 4.71
C THR A 53 5.14 -11.18 5.66
N LEU A 54 5.79 -10.11 5.21
CA LEU A 54 6.74 -9.36 6.04
C LEU A 54 6.06 -8.70 7.24
N LEU A 55 4.95 -7.99 7.02
CA LEU A 55 4.21 -7.30 8.10
C LEU A 55 3.66 -8.30 9.12
N THR A 56 3.13 -9.43 8.68
CA THR A 56 2.69 -10.50 9.58
C THR A 56 3.87 -11.11 10.35
N SER A 57 5.03 -11.31 9.72
CA SER A 57 6.21 -11.88 10.40
C SER A 57 6.75 -11.01 11.55
N ILE A 58 6.48 -9.70 11.51
CA ILE A 58 6.86 -8.75 12.56
C ILE A 58 5.72 -8.46 13.55
N GLY A 59 4.64 -9.25 13.50
CA GLY A 59 3.55 -9.22 14.49
C GLY A 59 2.40 -8.27 14.18
N HIS A 60 2.25 -7.78 12.94
CA HIS A 60 1.11 -6.96 12.55
C HIS A 60 -0.03 -7.79 11.95
N ASN A 61 -1.27 -7.33 12.14
CA ASN A 61 -2.42 -7.87 11.42
C ASN A 61 -2.46 -7.27 10.01
N VAL A 62 -2.79 -8.07 9.00
CA VAL A 62 -2.82 -7.63 7.62
C VAL A 62 -4.06 -8.18 6.92
N THR A 63 -4.84 -7.28 6.33
CA THR A 63 -5.92 -7.62 5.41
C THR A 63 -5.58 -7.08 4.03
N ALA A 64 -5.26 -7.94 3.08
CA ALA A 64 -5.19 -7.58 1.66
C ALA A 64 -6.55 -7.87 1.01
N LEU A 65 -7.15 -6.89 0.36
CA LEU A 65 -8.51 -6.99 -0.18
C LEU A 65 -8.48 -7.11 -1.70
N ASP A 66 -9.36 -7.95 -2.25
CA ASP A 66 -9.77 -7.86 -3.65
C ASP A 66 -10.94 -6.87 -3.76
N LEU A 67 -10.75 -5.81 -4.56
CA LEU A 67 -11.85 -4.95 -4.98
C LEU A 67 -12.78 -5.71 -5.95
N ALA A 68 -13.93 -5.14 -6.28
CA ALA A 68 -14.90 -5.86 -7.10
C ALA A 68 -14.31 -6.17 -8.48
N ALA A 69 -14.63 -7.36 -9.01
CA ALA A 69 -14.10 -7.88 -10.27
C ALA A 69 -12.56 -7.91 -10.39
N SER A 70 -11.87 -7.99 -9.25
CA SER A 70 -10.41 -8.06 -9.15
C SER A 70 -9.98 -9.32 -8.40
N GLY A 71 -8.78 -9.83 -8.71
CA GLY A 71 -8.25 -11.05 -8.09
C GLY A 71 -9.22 -12.23 -8.18
N VAL A 72 -9.65 -12.76 -7.03
CA VAL A 72 -10.62 -13.87 -6.97
C VAL A 72 -12.04 -13.42 -6.63
N ASN A 73 -12.32 -12.11 -6.67
CA ASN A 73 -13.67 -11.60 -6.47
C ASN A 73 -14.61 -12.15 -7.56
N PRO A 74 -15.80 -12.68 -7.21
CA PRO A 74 -16.66 -13.37 -8.17
C PRO A 74 -17.42 -12.44 -9.12
N LYS A 75 -17.44 -11.12 -8.86
CA LYS A 75 -18.08 -10.17 -9.77
C LYS A 75 -17.30 -10.10 -11.09
N GLN A 76 -18.01 -9.90 -12.18
CA GLN A 76 -17.42 -9.59 -13.48
C GLN A 76 -17.44 -8.07 -13.72
N VAL A 77 -16.52 -7.57 -14.56
CA VAL A 77 -16.39 -6.13 -14.84
C VAL A 77 -17.70 -5.54 -15.40
N GLN A 78 -18.45 -6.32 -16.17
CA GLN A 78 -19.75 -5.93 -16.76
C GLN A 78 -20.82 -5.67 -15.70
N GLN A 79 -20.65 -6.19 -14.47
CA GLN A 79 -21.56 -5.97 -13.35
C GLN A 79 -21.22 -4.71 -12.54
N LEU A 80 -20.17 -3.98 -12.91
CA LEU A 80 -19.77 -2.74 -12.26
C LEU A 80 -20.27 -1.55 -13.09
N HIS A 81 -21.15 -0.76 -12.52
CA HIS A 81 -21.76 0.39 -13.20
C HIS A 81 -21.20 1.72 -12.71
N SER A 82 -20.44 1.69 -11.61
CA SER A 82 -19.95 2.89 -10.94
C SER A 82 -18.71 2.61 -10.09
N LEU A 83 -18.00 3.66 -9.70
CA LEU A 83 -16.87 3.56 -8.77
C LEU A 83 -17.28 3.00 -7.38
N PRO A 84 -18.44 3.39 -6.80
CA PRO A 84 -18.98 2.70 -5.62
C PRO A 84 -19.09 1.18 -5.75
N ASP A 85 -19.52 0.66 -6.90
CA ASP A 85 -19.61 -0.80 -7.12
C ASP A 85 -18.23 -1.47 -7.06
N TYR A 86 -17.22 -0.77 -7.58
CA TYR A 86 -15.83 -1.23 -7.58
C TYR A 86 -15.23 -1.27 -6.17
N VAL A 87 -15.44 -0.22 -5.37
CA VAL A 87 -14.86 -0.07 -4.03
C VAL A 87 -15.69 -0.72 -2.91
N GLU A 88 -16.85 -1.29 -3.24
CA GLU A 88 -17.78 -1.90 -2.29
C GLU A 88 -17.11 -2.90 -1.33
N PRO A 89 -16.20 -3.82 -1.75
CA PRO A 89 -15.53 -4.71 -0.80
C PRO A 89 -14.76 -3.98 0.30
N LEU A 90 -14.06 -2.90 -0.04
CA LEU A 90 -13.37 -2.05 0.93
C LEU A 90 -14.37 -1.35 1.86
N MET A 91 -15.47 -0.81 1.33
CA MET A 91 -16.49 -0.14 2.14
C MET A 91 -17.16 -1.09 3.13
N ARG A 92 -17.46 -2.33 2.70
CA ARG A 92 -18.01 -3.38 3.58
C ARG A 92 -17.02 -3.76 4.67
N PHE A 93 -15.75 -3.95 4.32
CA PHE A 93 -14.69 -4.23 5.29
C PHE A 93 -14.57 -3.12 6.33
N MET A 94 -14.45 -1.85 5.90
CA MET A 94 -14.33 -0.70 6.81
C MET A 94 -15.54 -0.58 7.75
N LYS A 95 -16.76 -0.84 7.24
CA LYS A 95 -17.98 -0.86 8.06
C LYS A 95 -17.97 -1.97 9.11
N SER A 96 -17.37 -3.12 8.80
CA SER A 96 -17.33 -4.29 9.68
C SER A 96 -16.32 -4.18 10.83
N LEU A 97 -15.38 -3.22 10.77
CA LEU A 97 -14.40 -3.00 11.83
C LEU A 97 -15.09 -2.72 13.17
N PRO A 98 -14.66 -3.36 14.28
CA PRO A 98 -15.15 -3.09 15.62
C PRO A 98 -15.17 -1.60 16.01
N PRO A 99 -16.05 -1.21 16.94
CA PRO A 99 -15.98 0.12 17.54
C PRO A 99 -14.59 0.38 18.13
N LYS A 100 -14.03 1.56 17.88
CA LYS A 100 -12.69 2.02 18.31
C LYS A 100 -11.49 1.37 17.61
N GLU A 101 -11.67 0.37 16.75
CA GLU A 101 -10.57 -0.15 15.94
C GLU A 101 -10.20 0.85 14.84
N ARG A 102 -8.90 1.14 14.69
CA ARG A 102 -8.34 2.00 13.64
C ARG A 102 -7.30 1.24 12.83
N VAL A 103 -7.37 1.35 11.51
CA VAL A 103 -6.47 0.66 10.56
C VAL A 103 -5.47 1.62 9.92
N ILE A 104 -4.33 1.08 9.49
CA ILE A 104 -3.41 1.72 8.56
C ILE A 104 -3.86 1.35 7.15
N LEU A 105 -4.39 2.33 6.41
CA LEU A 105 -4.98 2.08 5.10
C LEU A 105 -3.96 2.41 4.01
N VAL A 106 -3.60 1.43 3.18
CA VAL A 106 -2.56 1.56 2.15
C VAL A 106 -3.17 1.34 0.77
N GLY A 107 -3.08 2.35 -0.09
CA GLY A 107 -3.56 2.30 -1.48
C GLY A 107 -2.40 2.38 -2.46
N HIS A 108 -2.36 1.47 -3.44
CA HIS A 108 -1.38 1.48 -4.53
C HIS A 108 -2.00 1.97 -5.85
N SER A 109 -1.32 2.85 -6.58
CA SER A 109 -1.77 3.32 -7.91
C SER A 109 -3.23 3.82 -7.87
N MET A 110 -4.13 3.28 -8.71
CA MET A 110 -5.56 3.59 -8.70
C MET A 110 -6.26 3.29 -7.37
N GLY A 111 -5.71 2.39 -6.56
CA GLY A 111 -6.18 2.10 -5.20
C GLY A 111 -6.14 3.31 -4.27
N GLY A 112 -5.33 4.33 -4.60
CA GLY A 112 -5.36 5.63 -3.95
C GLY A 112 -6.74 6.28 -3.94
N ALA A 113 -7.47 6.24 -5.06
CA ALA A 113 -8.83 6.78 -5.13
C ALA A 113 -9.81 6.00 -4.25
N ALA A 114 -9.66 4.68 -4.17
CA ALA A 114 -10.49 3.83 -3.32
C ALA A 114 -10.29 4.16 -1.83
N ILE A 115 -9.04 4.35 -1.39
CA ILE A 115 -8.76 4.71 0.00
C ILE A 115 -9.21 6.13 0.34
N SER A 116 -9.18 7.07 -0.61
CA SER A 116 -9.74 8.42 -0.39
C SER A 116 -11.25 8.40 -0.13
N ILE A 117 -12.00 7.53 -0.80
CA ILE A 117 -13.44 7.34 -0.52
C ILE A 117 -13.63 6.76 0.89
N ALA A 118 -12.78 5.82 1.30
CA ALA A 118 -12.81 5.27 2.65
C ALA A 118 -12.48 6.33 3.71
N MET A 119 -11.52 7.22 3.43
CA MET A 119 -11.13 8.33 4.31
C MET A 119 -12.28 9.30 4.55
N GLU A 120 -13.04 9.64 3.50
CA GLU A 120 -14.21 10.51 3.61
C GLU A 120 -15.33 9.85 4.43
N LYS A 121 -15.57 8.55 4.20
CA LYS A 121 -16.71 7.84 4.77
C LYS A 121 -16.49 7.30 6.19
N PHE A 122 -15.23 7.03 6.55
CA PHE A 122 -14.85 6.40 7.82
C PHE A 122 -13.59 7.03 8.44
N PRO A 123 -13.49 8.38 8.57
CA PRO A 123 -12.29 9.05 9.07
C PRO A 123 -11.91 8.59 10.49
N GLU A 124 -12.89 8.22 11.31
CA GLU A 124 -12.71 7.75 12.68
C GLU A 124 -12.08 6.36 12.78
N LYS A 125 -12.13 5.56 11.70
CA LYS A 125 -11.59 4.20 11.63
C LYS A 125 -10.20 4.13 10.99
N ILE A 126 -9.62 5.25 10.59
CA ILE A 126 -8.33 5.27 9.90
C ILE A 126 -7.30 5.93 10.80
N TYR A 127 -6.24 5.20 11.15
CA TYR A 127 -5.11 5.72 11.92
C TYR A 127 -4.24 6.63 11.05
N ILE A 128 -3.89 6.15 9.86
CA ILE A 128 -3.16 6.88 8.82
C ILE A 128 -3.49 6.26 7.46
N ALA A 129 -3.50 7.09 6.42
CA ALA A 129 -3.62 6.67 5.02
C ALA A 129 -2.26 6.81 4.31
N VAL A 130 -1.87 5.77 3.56
CA VAL A 130 -0.60 5.70 2.83
C VAL A 130 -0.89 5.53 1.34
N PHE A 131 -0.38 6.47 0.53
CA PHE A 131 -0.52 6.48 -0.92
C PHE A 131 0.78 5.99 -1.56
N ALA A 132 0.87 4.68 -1.84
CA ALA A 132 2.05 4.05 -2.43
C ALA A 132 2.01 4.21 -3.96
N THR A 133 2.76 5.18 -4.49
CA THR A 133 2.76 5.54 -5.93
C THR A 133 1.33 5.62 -6.48
N ALA A 134 0.45 6.29 -5.72
CA ALA A 134 -0.99 6.22 -5.87
C ALA A 134 -1.62 7.57 -6.20
N PHE A 135 -2.82 7.53 -6.78
CA PHE A 135 -3.64 8.72 -6.97
C PHE A 135 -4.07 9.27 -5.60
N MET A 136 -3.66 10.49 -5.29
CA MET A 136 -4.03 11.18 -4.05
C MET A 136 -4.91 12.39 -4.38
N PRO A 137 -6.22 12.17 -4.64
CA PRO A 137 -7.13 13.27 -4.93
C PRO A 137 -7.27 14.19 -3.71
N GLY A 138 -7.42 15.48 -3.98
CA GLY A 138 -7.65 16.51 -2.98
C GLY A 138 -8.64 17.56 -3.49
N PRO A 139 -8.98 18.57 -2.66
CA PRO A 139 -9.99 19.56 -3.01
C PRO A 139 -9.73 20.29 -4.35
N ALA A 140 -8.47 20.58 -4.67
CA ALA A 140 -8.07 21.23 -5.93
C ALA A 140 -7.75 20.24 -7.07
N LEU A 141 -7.44 18.99 -6.74
CA LEU A 141 -7.06 17.92 -7.67
C LEU A 141 -8.03 16.76 -7.49
N ASN A 142 -9.25 16.92 -7.99
CA ASN A 142 -10.25 15.86 -7.93
C ASN A 142 -9.84 14.66 -8.83
N TYR A 143 -10.48 13.52 -8.62
CA TYR A 143 -10.14 12.28 -9.33
C TYR A 143 -10.19 12.41 -10.86
N LEU A 144 -11.18 13.11 -11.41
CA LEU A 144 -11.36 13.29 -12.86
C LEU A 144 -10.23 14.13 -13.47
N ASN A 145 -9.81 15.18 -12.76
CA ASN A 145 -8.69 16.02 -13.19
C ASN A 145 -7.36 15.26 -13.13
N LEU A 146 -7.18 14.43 -12.10
CA LEU A 146 -5.98 13.63 -11.96
C LEU A 146 -5.89 12.52 -13.01
N SER A 147 -7.00 11.81 -13.26
CA SER A 147 -7.04 10.74 -14.26
C SER A 147 -6.84 11.28 -15.68
N SER A 148 -7.44 12.43 -16.01
CA SER A 148 -7.26 13.08 -17.32
C SER A 148 -5.83 13.56 -17.55
N GLN A 149 -5.16 14.15 -16.55
CA GLN A 149 -3.74 14.52 -16.64
C GLN A 149 -2.81 13.32 -16.82
N VAL A 150 -3.10 12.21 -16.13
CA VAL A 150 -2.32 10.97 -16.27
C VAL A 150 -2.53 10.35 -17.64
N MET A 151 -3.77 10.31 -18.13
CA MET A 151 -4.08 9.82 -19.47
C MET A 151 -3.42 10.68 -20.55
N SER A 152 -3.45 12.02 -20.44
CA SER A 152 -2.82 12.92 -21.41
C SER A 152 -1.28 12.80 -21.40
N SER A 153 -0.68 12.65 -20.21
CA SER A 153 0.76 12.43 -20.04
C SER A 153 1.20 11.07 -20.58
N THR A 154 0.36 10.04 -20.44
CA THR A 154 0.63 8.72 -21.02
C THR A 154 0.55 8.77 -22.54
N HIS A 155 -0.40 9.53 -23.09
CA HIS A 155 -0.56 9.69 -24.54
C HIS A 155 0.62 10.46 -25.16
N SER A 156 1.13 11.49 -24.47
CA SER A 156 2.33 12.23 -24.92
C SER A 156 3.59 11.36 -24.87
N GLN A 157 3.73 10.50 -23.86
CA GLN A 157 4.86 9.56 -23.79
C GLN A 157 4.78 8.42 -24.81
N ILE A 158 3.60 7.86 -25.09
CA ILE A 158 3.40 6.87 -26.16
C ILE A 158 3.74 7.49 -27.53
N THR A 159 3.29 8.73 -27.78
CA THR A 159 3.59 9.46 -29.02
C THR A 159 5.09 9.74 -29.17
N THR A 160 5.75 10.12 -28.08
CA THR A 160 7.21 10.33 -28.06
C THR A 160 7.97 9.01 -28.30
N SER A 161 7.52 7.92 -27.68
CA SER A 161 8.11 6.58 -27.86
C SER A 161 7.93 6.03 -29.28
N HIS A 162 6.78 6.27 -29.92
CA HIS A 162 6.54 5.92 -31.32
C HIS A 162 7.31 6.79 -32.32
N THR A 163 7.70 8.00 -31.93
CA THR A 163 8.55 8.88 -32.74
C THR A 163 10.01 8.45 -32.64
N LEU A 164 10.47 8.03 -31.45
CA LEU A 164 11.81 7.48 -31.25
C LEU A 164 12.00 6.11 -31.93
N SER A 165 10.98 5.26 -31.97
CA SER A 165 11.07 3.96 -32.67
C SER A 165 11.05 4.05 -34.21
N LYS A 166 10.87 5.26 -34.77
CA LYS A 166 11.01 5.55 -36.20
C LYS A 166 12.32 6.27 -36.55
N ILE A 167 13.19 6.51 -35.58
CA ILE A 167 14.49 7.20 -35.73
C ILE A 167 15.69 6.25 -35.57
N CYS A 168 15.46 4.95 -35.34
CA CYS A 168 16.48 3.90 -35.48
C CYS A 168 16.15 3.02 -36.69
#